data_AF-A0A9N9B9S8-F1
#
_entry.id   AF-A0A9N9B9S8-F1
#
_cell.length_a   1.000
_cell.length_b   1.000
_cell.length_c   1.000
_cell.angle_alpha   90.00
_cell.angle_beta   90.00
_cell.angle_gamma   90.00
#
_symmetry.space_group_name_H-M   'P 1'
#
loop_
_entity.id
_entity.type
_entity.pdbx_description
1 polymer ?
#
loop_
_entity_poly.entity_id
_entity_poly.type
_entity_poly.pdbx_seq_one_letter_code
_entity_poly.pdbx_strand_id
1 'polypeptide(L)'
;MTELQRIQRIHKAIRDFFDETPVEEWSYIHFLKTFKPIIKSRLDITLRDEKATWKKRFVKQLEKIAEDDTYTEQQRNKAIRLKEKDSLSAELFWDNIEKEKESLRRKLEVKTNMDLVCENTEIEAIEILETA
;
A
#
# COMPACT_ATOMS: atom_id res chain seq x y z
N MET A 1 -16.39 -4.79 5.38
CA MET A 1 -15.23 -5.68 5.17
C MET A 1 -14.38 -5.63 6.42
N THR A 2 -14.05 -6.77 7.03
CA THR A 2 -13.25 -6.80 8.26
C THR A 2 -11.75 -6.65 7.95
N GLU A 3 -10.94 -6.22 8.93
CA GLU A 3 -9.49 -6.08 8.74
C GLU A 3 -8.82 -7.43 8.42
N LEU A 4 -9.33 -8.53 8.97
CA LEU A 4 -8.91 -9.90 8.65
C LEU A 4 -9.10 -10.24 7.17
N GLN A 5 -10.27 -9.93 6.60
CA GLN A 5 -10.54 -10.15 5.17
C GLN A 5 -9.60 -9.33 4.28
N ARG A 6 -9.27 -8.10 4.70
CA ARG A 6 -8.31 -7.24 3.98
C ARG A 6 -6.90 -7.86 3.98
N ILE A 7 -6.42 -8.32 5.14
CA ILE A 7 -5.11 -8.96 5.27
C ILE A 7 -5.02 -10.23 4.42
N GLN A 8 -6.05 -11.07 4.43
CA GLN A 8 -6.11 -12.28 3.62
C GLN A 8 -6.03 -11.97 2.11
N ARG A 9 -6.77 -10.96 1.64
CA ARG A 9 -6.70 -10.51 0.23
C ARG A 9 -5.30 -10.03 -0.15
N ILE A 10 -4.63 -9.29 0.74
CA ILE A 10 -3.25 -8.86 0.51
C ILE A 10 -2.31 -10.05 0.43
N HIS A 11 -2.42 -11.03 1.33
CA HIS A 11 -1.58 -12.23 1.27
C HIS A 11 -1.82 -13.06 0.01
N LYS A 12 -3.07 -13.15 -0.46
CA LYS A 12 -3.39 -13.79 -1.73
C LYS A 12 -2.73 -13.03 -2.89
N ALA A 13 -2.96 -11.72 -3.00
CA ALA A 13 -2.40 -10.91 -4.07
C ALA A 13 -0.86 -10.94 -4.10
N ILE A 14 -0.20 -10.99 -2.93
CA ILE A 14 1.25 -11.17 -2.84
C ILE A 14 1.70 -12.50 -3.43
N ARG A 15 0.96 -13.58 -3.18
CA ARG A 15 1.25 -14.89 -3.76
C ARG A 15 1.05 -14.86 -5.27
N ASP A 16 -0.12 -14.37 -5.70
CA ASP A 16 -0.49 -14.23 -7.11
C ASP A 16 0.58 -13.42 -7.87
N PHE A 17 1.15 -12.36 -7.26
CA PHE A 17 2.28 -11.63 -7.86
C PHE A 17 3.47 -12.54 -8.22
N PHE A 18 3.92 -13.41 -7.32
CA PHE A 18 5.07 -14.29 -7.61
C PHE A 18 4.70 -15.45 -8.53
N ASP A 19 3.46 -15.92 -8.49
CA ASP A 19 2.99 -17.01 -9.34
C ASP A 19 2.78 -16.54 -10.80
N GLU A 20 2.37 -15.29 -11.00
CA GLU A 20 2.04 -14.73 -12.33
C GLU A 20 3.18 -13.91 -12.95
N THR A 21 4.08 -13.32 -12.14
CA THR A 21 5.17 -12.49 -12.65
C THR A 21 6.39 -13.35 -13.05
N PRO A 22 6.98 -13.14 -14.24
CA PRO A 22 8.22 -13.80 -14.63
C PRO A 22 9.34 -13.61 -13.60
N VAL A 23 10.12 -14.66 -13.36
CA VAL A 23 11.16 -14.71 -12.30
C VAL A 23 12.24 -13.65 -12.50
N GLU A 24 12.50 -13.28 -13.75
CA GLU A 24 13.46 -12.27 -14.16
C GLU A 24 13.05 -10.88 -13.65
N GLU A 25 11.75 -10.61 -13.60
CA GLU A 25 11.15 -9.34 -13.18
C GLU A 25 11.00 -9.22 -11.66
N TRP A 26 11.16 -10.33 -10.94
CA TRP A 26 11.11 -10.34 -9.48
C TRP A 26 12.15 -9.38 -8.91
N SER A 27 11.65 -8.35 -8.25
CA SER A 27 12.43 -7.36 -7.55
C SER A 27 11.55 -6.64 -6.53
N TYR A 28 12.16 -6.11 -5.47
CA TYR A 28 11.40 -5.37 -4.46
C TYR A 28 10.72 -4.14 -5.07
N ILE A 29 11.37 -3.45 -6.01
CA ILE A 29 10.79 -2.28 -6.66
C ILE A 29 9.58 -2.63 -7.55
N HIS A 30 9.63 -3.72 -8.32
CA HIS A 30 8.49 -4.14 -9.13
C HIS A 30 7.32 -4.56 -8.24
N PHE A 31 7.61 -5.34 -7.19
CA PHE A 31 6.64 -5.68 -6.15
C PHE A 31 5.95 -4.43 -5.58
N LEU A 32 6.72 -3.41 -5.17
CA LEU A 32 6.16 -2.16 -4.64
C LEU A 32 5.29 -1.40 -5.66
N LYS A 33 5.69 -1.38 -6.94
CA LYS A 33 4.90 -0.76 -8.01
C LYS A 33 3.55 -1.44 -8.18
N THR A 34 3.50 -2.77 -8.15
CA THR A 34 2.25 -3.55 -8.23
C THR A 34 1.31 -3.23 -7.08
N PHE A 35 1.85 -3.06 -5.87
CA PHE A 35 1.05 -2.78 -4.67
C PHE A 35 0.85 -1.28 -4.36
N LYS A 36 1.34 -0.38 -5.22
CA LYS A 36 1.23 1.08 -5.05
C LYS A 36 -0.20 1.55 -4.73
N PRO A 37 -1.28 1.08 -5.39
CA PRO A 37 -2.63 1.52 -5.06
C PRO A 37 -3.03 1.20 -3.61
N ILE A 38 -2.65 0.02 -3.11
CA ILE A 38 -2.95 -0.42 -1.75
C ILE A 38 -2.14 0.40 -0.75
N ILE A 39 -0.85 0.60 -1.01
CA ILE A 39 0.06 1.45 -0.21
C ILE A 39 -0.55 2.85 -0.06
N LYS A 40 -0.97 3.47 -1.17
CA LYS A 40 -1.55 4.81 -1.17
C LYS A 40 -2.86 4.94 -0.41
N SER A 41 -3.65 3.86 -0.32
CA SER A 41 -4.97 3.89 0.32
C SER A 41 -4.94 4.09 1.84
N ARG A 42 -3.80 3.87 2.51
CA ARG A 42 -3.66 3.97 3.97
C ARG A 42 -2.99 5.27 4.37
N LEU A 43 -3.76 6.34 4.52
CA LEU A 43 -3.22 7.66 4.87
C LEU A 43 -2.82 7.77 6.36
N ASP A 44 -3.33 6.86 7.19
CA ASP A 44 -3.20 6.77 8.65
C ASP A 44 -1.87 6.17 9.14
N ILE A 45 -1.10 5.53 8.25
CA ILE A 45 0.15 4.84 8.61
C ILE A 45 1.37 5.70 8.28
N THR A 46 2.35 5.69 9.18
CA THR A 46 3.63 6.36 8.96
C THR A 46 4.44 5.70 7.82
N LEU A 47 5.19 6.48 7.06
CA LEU A 47 6.03 5.96 5.98
C LEU A 47 7.01 4.88 6.49
N ARG A 48 7.55 5.06 7.70
CA ARG A 48 8.48 4.12 8.34
C ARG A 48 7.82 2.75 8.55
N ASP A 49 6.64 2.73 9.16
CA ASP A 49 5.94 1.48 9.47
C ASP A 49 5.47 0.79 8.20
N GLU A 50 5.08 1.56 7.18
CA GLU A 50 4.68 1.03 5.90
C GLU A 50 5.87 0.43 5.13
N LYS A 51 7.02 1.13 5.06
CA LYS A 51 8.28 0.61 4.52
C LYS A 51 8.64 -0.74 5.16
N ALA A 52 8.62 -0.82 6.49
CA ALA A 52 8.94 -2.03 7.22
C ALA A 52 7.93 -3.16 6.95
N THR A 53 6.63 -2.83 6.91
CA THR A 53 5.55 -3.79 6.66
C THR A 53 5.68 -4.42 5.28
N TRP A 54 5.88 -3.62 4.23
CA TRP A 54 6.00 -4.13 2.86
C TRP A 54 7.30 -4.88 2.62
N LYS A 55 8.41 -4.45 3.23
CA LYS A 55 9.68 -5.20 3.20
C LYS A 55 9.50 -6.57 3.85
N LYS A 56 8.88 -6.63 5.03
CA LYS A 56 8.59 -7.89 5.74
C LYS A 56 7.70 -8.82 4.93
N ARG A 57 6.65 -8.29 4.28
CA ARG A 57 5.75 -9.06 3.41
C ARG A 57 6.49 -9.67 2.22
N PHE A 58 7.33 -8.87 1.55
CA PHE A 58 8.15 -9.32 0.44
C PHE A 58 9.10 -10.44 0.86
N VAL A 59 9.92 -10.20 1.89
CA VAL A 59 10.90 -11.18 2.40
C VAL A 59 10.21 -12.47 2.85
N LYS A 60 9.10 -12.37 3.60
CA LYS A 60 8.38 -13.55 4.07
C LYS A 60 7.84 -14.42 2.93
N GLN A 61 7.42 -13.81 1.82
CA GLN A 61 6.97 -14.59 0.66
C GLN A 61 8.14 -15.25 -0.06
N LEU A 62 9.28 -14.58 -0.18
CA LEU A 62 10.51 -15.18 -0.71
C LEU A 62 11.01 -16.36 0.14
N GLU A 63 10.92 -16.26 1.47
CA GLU A 63 11.25 -17.37 2.38
C GLU A 63 10.40 -18.60 2.11
N LYS A 64 9.08 -18.40 1.99
CA LYS A 64 8.16 -19.50 1.64
C LYS A 64 8.52 -20.13 0.30
N ILE A 65 8.79 -19.31 -0.73
CA ILE A 65 9.17 -19.82 -2.05
C ILE A 65 10.47 -20.62 -1.95
N ALA A 66 11.47 -20.15 -1.19
CA ALA A 66 12.75 -20.83 -1.05
C ALA A 66 12.63 -22.20 -0.35
N GLU A 67 11.71 -22.33 0.61
CA GLU A 67 11.46 -23.54 1.41
C GLU A 67 10.46 -24.52 0.77
N ASP A 68 9.69 -24.08 -0.22
CA ASP A 68 8.62 -24.87 -0.85
C ASP A 68 9.12 -25.58 -2.13
N ASP A 69 9.17 -26.91 -2.05
CA ASP A 69 9.65 -27.78 -3.13
C ASP A 69 8.69 -27.84 -4.34
N THR A 70 7.51 -27.22 -4.28
CA THR A 70 6.62 -27.07 -5.44
C THR A 70 7.11 -26.02 -6.43
N TYR A 71 7.96 -25.09 -6.01
CA TYR A 71 8.58 -24.09 -6.89
C TYR A 71 9.82 -24.66 -7.59
N THR A 72 10.06 -24.18 -8.81
CA THR A 72 11.24 -24.58 -9.60
C THR A 72 12.55 -24.16 -8.93
N GLU A 73 13.63 -24.88 -9.22
CA GLU A 73 14.96 -24.54 -8.70
C GLU A 73 15.37 -23.10 -9.05
N GLN A 74 15.03 -22.62 -10.25
CA GLN A 74 15.27 -21.23 -10.67
C GLN A 74 14.55 -20.21 -9.77
N GLN A 75 13.28 -20.45 -9.47
CA GLN A 75 12.48 -19.59 -8.59
C GLN A 75 13.05 -19.55 -7.17
N ARG A 76 13.38 -20.72 -6.62
CA ARG A 76 13.96 -20.86 -5.27
C ARG A 76 15.29 -20.12 -5.16
N ASN A 77 16.19 -20.36 -6.11
CA ASN A 77 17.50 -19.71 -6.15
C ASN A 77 17.39 -18.19 -6.30
N LYS A 78 16.45 -17.70 -7.13
CA LYS A 78 16.17 -16.26 -7.25
C LYS A 78 15.63 -15.69 -5.94
N ALA A 79 14.72 -16.38 -5.26
CA ALA A 79 14.13 -15.94 -4.00
C ALA A 79 15.19 -15.77 -2.89
N ILE A 80 16.10 -16.74 -2.77
CA ILE A 80 17.24 -16.67 -1.82
C ILE A 80 18.08 -15.42 -2.11
N ARG A 81 18.49 -15.21 -3.37
CA ARG A 81 19.30 -14.04 -3.77
C ARG A 81 18.60 -12.70 -3.51
N LEU A 82 17.28 -12.63 -3.74
CA LEU A 82 16.52 -11.40 -3.53
C LEU A 82 16.29 -11.07 -2.06
N LYS A 83 16.23 -12.08 -1.18
CA LYS A 83 16.13 -11.88 0.28
C LYS A 83 17.37 -11.18 0.85
N GLU A 84 18.55 -11.49 0.31
CA GLU A 84 19.85 -10.98 0.78
C GLU A 84 20.19 -9.58 0.24
N LYS A 85 19.52 -9.13 -0.83
CA LYS A 85 19.87 -7.88 -1.51
C LYS A 85 19.09 -6.69 -0.95
N ASP A 86 19.81 -5.72 -0.38
CA ASP A 86 19.22 -4.41 -0.08
C ASP A 86 19.01 -3.61 -1.37
N SER A 87 17.76 -3.21 -1.62
CA SER A 87 17.36 -2.53 -2.85
C SER A 87 17.40 -1.02 -2.67
N LEU A 88 18.55 -0.40 -2.92
CA LEU A 88 18.72 1.08 -2.96
C LEU A 88 17.69 1.79 -3.86
N SER A 89 17.19 1.12 -4.90
CA SER A 89 16.18 1.67 -5.83
C SER A 89 14.80 1.90 -5.22
N ALA A 90 14.53 1.38 -4.01
CA ALA A 90 13.23 1.54 -3.36
C ALA A 90 13.05 2.91 -2.69
N GLU A 91 14.12 3.64 -2.37
CA GLU A 91 14.00 4.93 -1.65
C GLU A 91 13.25 5.98 -2.47
N LEU A 92 13.60 6.13 -3.75
CA LEU A 92 12.89 7.05 -4.67
C LEU A 92 11.40 6.73 -4.80
N PHE A 93 11.03 5.45 -4.76
CA PHE A 93 9.63 5.05 -4.77
C PHE A 93 8.91 5.57 -3.52
N TRP A 94 9.50 5.37 -2.34
CA TRP A 94 8.90 5.78 -1.09
C TRP A 94 8.81 7.29 -0.93
N ASP A 95 9.82 8.04 -1.38
CA ASP A 95 9.77 9.50 -1.39
C ASP A 95 8.60 10.01 -2.25
N ASN A 96 8.35 9.37 -3.39
CA ASN A 96 7.22 9.70 -4.24
C ASN A 96 5.87 9.30 -3.60
N ILE A 97 5.81 8.15 -2.91
CA ILE A 97 4.62 7.75 -2.15
C ILE A 97 4.28 8.78 -1.07
N GLU A 98 5.26 9.27 -0.32
CA GLU A 98 5.02 10.24 0.74
C GLU A 98 4.46 11.55 0.18
N LYS A 99 5.05 12.06 -0.92
CA LYS A 99 4.53 13.25 -1.61
C LYS A 99 3.09 13.06 -2.10
N GLU A 100 2.79 11.89 -2.67
CA GLU A 100 1.44 11.57 -3.14
C GLU A 100 0.44 11.44 -1.98
N LYS A 101 0.82 10.81 -0.87
CA LYS A 101 -0.03 10.71 0.34
C LYS A 101 -0.30 12.06 0.96
N GLU A 102 0.73 12.89 1.05
CA GLU A 102 0.60 14.24 1.58
C GLU A 102 -0.34 15.11 0.74
N SER A 103 -0.28 14.97 -0.60
CA SER A 103 -1.25 15.61 -1.48
C SER A 103 -2.68 15.10 -1.25
N LEU A 104 -2.86 13.80 -0.98
CA LEU A 104 -4.17 13.22 -0.70
C LEU A 104 -4.73 13.67 0.65
N ARG A 105 -3.90 13.74 1.70
CA ARG A 105 -4.29 14.26 3.02
C ARG A 105 -4.82 15.70 2.90
N ARG A 106 -4.07 16.58 2.23
CA ARG A 106 -4.50 17.97 1.99
C ARG A 106 -5.80 18.08 1.20
N LYS A 107 -5.99 17.25 0.17
CA LYS A 107 -7.26 17.23 -0.58
C LYS A 107 -8.44 16.78 0.27
N LEU A 108 -8.22 15.82 1.16
CA LEU A 108 -9.25 15.35 2.09
C LEU A 108 -9.61 16.45 3.09
N GLU A 109 -8.63 17.16 3.65
CA GLU A 109 -8.85 18.29 4.56
C GLU A 109 -9.67 19.41 3.90
N VAL A 110 -9.31 19.81 2.67
CA VAL A 110 -10.07 20.83 1.92
C VAL A 110 -11.52 20.39 1.69
N LYS A 111 -11.73 19.13 1.32
CA LYS A 111 -13.07 18.59 1.11
C LYS A 111 -13.87 18.61 2.41
N THR A 112 -13.31 18.09 3.51
CA THR A 112 -13.98 18.08 4.81
C THR A 112 -14.34 19.50 5.26
N ASN A 113 -13.47 20.48 5.05
CA ASN A 113 -13.75 21.87 5.37
C ASN A 113 -14.87 22.46 4.52
N MET A 114 -14.93 22.13 3.22
CA MET A 114 -16.03 22.56 2.34
C MET A 114 -17.37 21.94 2.77
N ASP A 115 -17.37 20.65 3.11
CA ASP A 115 -18.56 19.94 3.56
C ASP A 115 -19.09 20.55 4.88
N LEU A 116 -18.21 20.85 5.84
CA LEU A 116 -18.56 21.54 7.09
C LEU A 116 -19.13 22.95 6.88
N VAL A 117 -18.57 23.71 5.93
CA VAL A 117 -19.08 25.04 5.59
C VAL A 117 -20.49 24.95 4.99
N CYS A 118 -20.75 23.96 4.13
CA CYS A 118 -22.08 23.74 3.55
C CYS A 118 -23.10 23.39 4.65
N GLU A 119 -22.77 22.45 5.54
CA GLU A 119 -23.64 22.06 6.67
C GLU A 119 -24.00 23.27 7.55
N ASN A 120 -23.03 24.12 7.88
CA ASN A 120 -23.29 25.33 8.68
C ASN A 120 -24.20 26.33 7.96
N THR A 121 -24.01 26.54 6.65
CA THR A 121 -24.89 27.43 5.88
C THR A 121 -26.32 26.90 5.75
N GLU A 122 -26.51 25.58 5.68
CA GLU A 122 -27.85 24.97 5.67
C GLU A 122 -28.55 25.14 7.02
N ILE A 123 -27.84 24.97 8.13
CA ILE A 123 -28.37 25.20 9.48
C ILE A 123 -28.77 26.68 9.67
N GLU A 124 -27.89 27.63 9.32
CA GLU A 124 -28.19 29.06 9.41
C GLU A 124 -29.42 29.46 8.56
N ALA A 125 -29.57 28.89 7.37
CA ALA A 125 -30.72 29.16 6.51
C ALA A 125 -32.05 28.62 7.09
N ILE A 126 -32.02 27.50 7.81
CA ILE A 126 -33.20 26.92 8.47
C ILE A 126 -33.60 27.76 9.68
N GLU A 127 -32.64 28.19 10.52
CA GLU A 127 -32.93 29.02 11.70
C GLU A 127 -33.58 30.37 11.33
N ILE A 128 -33.20 30.96 10.20
CA ILE A 128 -33.81 32.21 9.69
C ILE A 128 -35.26 31.99 9.26
N LEU A 129 -35.60 30.82 8.70
CA LEU A 129 -36.96 30.50 8.25
C LEU A 129 -37.90 30.12 9.40
N GLU A 130 -37.39 29.57 10.50
CA GLU A 130 -38.19 29.21 11.68
C GLU A 130 -38.43 30.39 12.64
N THR A 131 -37.65 31.47 12.51
CA THR A 131 -37.79 32.69 13.33
C THR A 131 -38.55 33.84 12.65
N ALA A 132 -39.02 33.64 11.41
CA ALA A 132 -39.83 34.59 10.63
C ALA A 132 -41.33 34.23 10.68
#